data_AF-A0A359GVM3-F1
#
_entry.id   AF-A0A359GVM3-F1
#
_cell.length_a   1.000
_cell.length_b   1.000
_cell.length_c   1.000
_cell.angle_alpha   90.00
_cell.angle_beta   90.00
_cell.angle_gamma   90.00
#
_symmetry.space_group_name_H-M   'P 1'
#
loop_
_entity.id
_entity.type
_entity.pdbx_description
1 polymer ?
#
loop_
_entity_poly.entity_id
_entity_poly.type
_entity_poly.pdbx_seq_one_letter_code
_entity_poly.pdbx_strand_id
1 'polypeptide(L)' 'GPPRYDDVVPFAKHVVEIFPDRTLWGTDWPHPNMTSHMPDDGKLVDFIPRIAVSDELQRKLLVDNPMRLYWPEEFNNGS' A
#
# COMPACT_ATOMS: atom_id res chain seq x y z
N GLY A 1 5.47 -4.27 -16.34
CA GLY A 1 6.44 -5.04 -15.56
C GLY A 1 7.63 -4.18 -15.20
N PRO A 2 8.78 -4.79 -14.87
CA PRO A 2 9.99 -4.06 -14.54
C PRO A 2 10.40 -3.08 -15.65
N PRO A 3 11.04 -1.94 -15.33
CA PRO A 3 11.49 -1.49 -14.00
C PRO A 3 10.54 -0.51 -13.29
N ARG A 4 9.39 -0.17 -13.88
CA ARG A 4 8.50 0.90 -13.38
C ARG A 4 7.13 0.45 -12.90
N TYR A 5 6.75 -0.81 -13.16
CA TYR A 5 5.47 -1.38 -12.75
C TYR A 5 4.26 -0.55 -13.24
N ASP A 6 4.42 0.17 -14.35
CA ASP A 6 3.41 1.11 -14.87
C ASP A 6 2.11 0.42 -15.30
N ASP A 7 2.19 -0.88 -15.62
CA ASP A 7 1.06 -1.72 -16.01
C ASP A 7 0.14 -2.10 -14.85
N VAL A 8 0.66 -2.12 -13.62
CA VAL A 8 -0.13 -2.49 -12.43
C VAL A 8 -0.68 -1.28 -11.68
N VAL A 9 -0.15 -0.07 -11.93
CA VAL A 9 -0.62 1.17 -11.31
C VAL A 9 -2.13 1.41 -11.53
N PRO A 10 -2.69 1.30 -12.75
CA PRO A 10 -4.10 1.59 -12.96
C PRO A 10 -5.01 0.64 -12.17
N PHE A 11 -4.62 -0.63 -12.05
CA PHE A 11 -5.38 -1.62 -11.30
C PHE A 11 -5.31 -1.38 -9.80
N ALA A 12 -4.11 -1.20 -9.25
CA ALA A 12 -3.92 -0.94 -7.83
C ALA A 12 -4.59 0.39 -7.40
N LYS A 13 -4.48 1.43 -8.23
CA LYS A 13 -5.18 2.70 -8.02
C LYS A 13 -6.70 2.49 -7.97
N HIS A 14 -7.26 1.73 -8.91
CA HIS A 14 -8.69 1.46 -8.95
C HIS A 14 -9.20 0.75 -7.69
N VAL A 15 -8.42 -0.19 -7.16
CA VAL A 15 -8.75 -0.88 -5.90
C VAL A 15 -8.76 0.10 -4.72
N VAL A 16 -7.74 0.95 -4.61
CA VAL A 16 -7.65 1.97 -3.55
C VAL A 16 -8.81 2.96 -3.62
N GLU A 17 -9.22 3.37 -4.82
CA GLU A 17 -10.33 4.30 -5.02
C GLU A 17 -11.71 3.68 -4.72
N ILE A 18 -11.94 2.40 -5.07
CA ILE A 18 -13.23 1.73 -4.83
C ILE A 18 -13.37 1.26 -3.38
N PHE A 19 -12.27 0.85 -2.74
CA PHE A 19 -12.28 0.26 -1.40
C PHE A 19 -11.36 1.01 -0.41
N PRO A 20 -11.50 2.33 -0.26
CA PRO A 20 -10.53 3.15 0.48
C PRO A 20 -10.38 2.77 1.96
N ASP A 21 -11.43 2.24 2.58
CA ASP A 21 -11.43 1.85 4.00
C ASP A 21 -11.14 0.35 4.23
N ARG A 22 -10.85 -0.40 3.16
CA ARG A 22 -10.66 -1.87 3.20
C ARG A 22 -9.39 -2.35 2.49
N THR A 23 -8.53 -1.42 2.08
CA THR A 23 -7.26 -1.72 1.40
C THR A 23 -6.09 -1.26 2.26
N LEU A 24 -5.06 -2.12 2.37
CA LEU A 24 -3.79 -1.83 3.05
C LEU A 24 -2.62 -2.19 2.13
N TRP A 25 -1.44 -1.68 2.43
CA TRP A 25 -0.23 -1.90 1.65
C TRP A 25 0.87 -2.56 2.49
N GLY A 26 1.67 -3.42 1.86
CA GLY A 26 2.85 -4.04 2.46
C GLY A 26 3.87 -4.39 1.39
N THR A 27 5.14 -4.43 1.76
CA THR A 27 6.25 -4.69 0.83
C THR A 27 6.34 -6.14 0.39
N ASP A 28 5.71 -7.10 1.09
CA ASP A 28 5.91 -8.55 0.90
C ASP A 28 7.34 -9.04 1.17
N TRP A 29 8.16 -8.26 1.89
CA TRP A 29 9.51 -8.68 2.29
C TRP A 29 9.46 -9.94 3.20
N PRO A 30 10.33 -10.96 3.03
CA PRO A 30 11.55 -11.01 2.20
C PRO A 30 11.33 -11.53 0.76
N HIS A 31 10.13 -11.38 0.20
CA HIS A 31 9.77 -11.79 -1.16
C HIS A 31 10.07 -13.27 -1.46
N PRO A 32 9.49 -14.22 -0.71
CA PRO A 32 9.85 -15.64 -0.81
C PRO A 32 9.64 -16.25 -2.20
N ASN A 33 8.78 -15.63 -3.02
CA ASN A 33 8.46 -16.09 -4.38
C ASN A 33 9.24 -15.37 -5.50
N MET A 34 10.11 -14.39 -5.19
CA MET A 34 10.87 -13.64 -6.21
C MET A 34 12.38 -13.85 -6.03
N THR A 35 12.90 -14.91 -6.67
CA THR A 35 14.33 -15.29 -6.60
C THR A 35 15.21 -14.70 -7.69
N SER A 36 14.65 -14.17 -8.80
CA SER A 36 15.46 -13.69 -9.93
C SER A 36 15.59 -12.17 -10.06
N HIS A 37 14.73 -11.39 -9.37
CA HIS A 37 14.75 -9.93 -9.39
C HIS A 37 14.32 -9.39 -8.02
N MET A 38 15.30 -9.12 -7.15
CA MET A 38 15.06 -8.47 -5.85
C MET A 38 14.59 -7.03 -6.11
N PRO A 39 13.33 -6.67 -5.79
CA PRO A 39 12.88 -5.28 -5.91
C PRO A 39 13.70 -4.44 -4.94
N ASP A 40 14.16 -3.28 -5.40
CA ASP A 40 14.72 -2.27 -4.51
C ASP A 40 13.60 -1.76 -3.60
N ASP A 41 13.58 -2.19 -2.33
CA ASP A 41 12.51 -1.86 -1.38
C ASP A 41 12.35 -0.34 -1.20
N GLY A 42 13.41 0.45 -1.48
CA GLY A 42 13.37 1.91 -1.49
C GLY A 42 12.47 2.49 -2.60
N LYS A 43 12.29 1.79 -3.72
CA LYS A 43 11.45 2.21 -4.85
C LYS A 43 9.99 1.76 -4.75
N LEU A 44 9.68 0.91 -3.77
CA LEU A 44 8.29 0.52 -3.50
C LEU A 44 7.48 1.65 -2.86
N VAL A 45 8.15 2.60 -2.18
CA VAL A 45 7.52 3.80 -1.63
C VAL A 45 7.12 4.80 -2.73
N ASP A 46 7.89 4.90 -3.82
CA ASP A 46 7.56 5.75 -4.99
C ASP A 46 6.27 5.30 -5.71
N PHE A 47 5.81 4.09 -5.44
CA PHE A 47 4.57 3.54 -6.01
C PHE A 47 3.32 4.04 -5.28
N ILE A 48 3.44 4.32 -3.98
CA ILE A 48 2.32 4.72 -3.10
C ILE A 48 1.59 5.97 -3.63
N PRO A 49 2.25 7.11 -3.94
CA PRO A 49 1.55 8.30 -4.43
C PRO A 49 0.91 8.10 -5.81
N ARG A 50 1.27 7.03 -6.54
CA ARG A 50 0.71 6.70 -7.85
C ARG A 50 -0.62 5.94 -7.74
N ILE A 51 -0.82 5.20 -6.65
CA ILE A 51 -2.04 4.41 -6.39
C ILE A 51 -2.97 5.06 -5.36
N ALA A 52 -2.41 5.81 -4.41
CA ALA A 52 -3.12 6.64 -3.44
C ALA A 52 -2.78 8.10 -3.71
N VAL A 53 -3.55 8.72 -4.61
CA VAL A 53 -3.22 10.01 -5.22
C VAL A 53 -3.53 11.23 -4.34
N SER A 54 -4.17 11.03 -3.19
CA SER A 54 -4.45 12.08 -2.21
C SER A 54 -3.87 11.71 -0.85
N ASP A 55 -3.58 12.73 -0.04
CA ASP A 55 -3.07 12.55 1.32
C ASP A 55 -4.05 11.74 2.19
N GLU A 56 -5.36 11.91 1.97
CA GLU A 56 -6.39 11.10 2.64
C GLU A 56 -6.28 9.62 2.27
N LEU A 57 -6.13 9.29 0.98
CA LEU A 57 -5.98 7.90 0.54
C LEU A 57 -4.67 7.29 1.05
N GLN A 58 -3.58 8.07 1.10
CA GLN A 58 -2.30 7.61 1.64
C GLN A 58 -2.42 7.32 3.14
N ARG A 59 -3.07 8.21 3.89
CA ARG A 59 -3.32 8.02 5.32
C ARG A 59 -4.18 6.78 5.57
N LYS A 60 -5.25 6.57 4.81
CA LYS A 60 -6.09 5.36 4.94
C LYS A 60 -5.31 4.09 4.65
N LEU A 61 -4.56 4.08 3.53
CA LEU A 61 -3.81 2.92 3.04
C LEU A 61 -2.68 2.50 4.00
N LEU A 62 -2.01 3.47 4.64
CA LEU A 62 -0.79 3.24 5.42
C LEU A 62 -0.99 3.32 6.94
N VAL A 63 -2.05 3.99 7.42
CA VAL A 63 -2.24 4.27 8.84
C VAL A 63 -3.61 3.78 9.30
N ASP A 64 -4.70 4.39 8.83
CA ASP A 64 -6.02 4.16 9.45
C ASP A 64 -6.50 2.72 9.26
N ASN A 65 -6.34 2.14 8.07
CA ASN A 65 -6.77 0.76 7.82
C ASN A 65 -5.90 -0.27 8.55
N PRO A 66 -4.55 -0.21 8.51
CA PRO A 66 -3.71 -1.07 9.33
C PRO A 66 -3.96 -0.94 10.84
N MET A 67 -4.09 0.28 11.36
CA MET A 67 -4.32 0.52 12.79
C MET A 67 -5.65 -0.08 13.26
N ARG A 68 -6.72 0.13 12.50
CA ARG A 68 -8.04 -0.45 12.82
C ARG A 68 -8.04 -1.98 12.78
N LEU A 69 -7.19 -2.60 11.97
CA LEU A 69 -7.14 -4.05 11.81
C LEU A 69 -6.22 -4.73 12.84
N TYR A 70 -5.04 -4.17 13.10
CA TYR A 70 -3.98 -4.81 13.90
C TYR A 70 -3.84 -4.22 15.31
N TRP A 71 -4.26 -2.97 15.52
CA TRP A 71 -4.20 -2.26 16.81
C TRP A 71 -5.52 -1.55 17.15
N PRO A 72 -6.66 -2.27 17.17
CA PRO A 72 -7.97 -1.67 17.37
C PRO A 72 -8.12 -0.93 18.70
N GLU A 73 -7.43 -1.37 19.75
CA GLU A 73 -7.39 -0.70 21.06
C GLU A 73 -6.71 0.68 21.01
N GLU A 74 -5.62 0.81 20.26
CA GLU A 74 -4.93 2.09 20.09
C GLU A 74 -5.74 3.04 19.20
N PHE A 75 -6.34 2.50 18.14
CA PHE A 75 -7.20 3.26 17.24
C PHE A 75 -8.39 3.89 17.97
N ASN A 76 -9.08 3.13 18.82
CA ASN A 76 -10.27 3.61 19.54
C ASN A 76 -9.95 4.60 20.67
N ASN A 77 -8.71 4.65 21.18
CA ASN A 77 -8.32 5.54 22.27
C ASN A 77 -7.87 6.93 21.80
N GLY A 78 -7.60 7.11 20.50
CA GLY A 78 -7.11 8.37 19.92
C GLY A 78 -7.97 8.97 18.80
N SER A 79 -9.13 8.37 18.51
CA SER A 79 -10.09 8.82 17.47
C SER A 79 -11.13 9.80 18.01
#